data_AF-A0AA95BVC1-F1
#
_entry.id   AF-A0AA95BVC1-F1
#
_cell.length_a   1.000
_cell.length_b   1.000
_cell.length_c   1.000
_cell.angle_alpha   90.00
_cell.angle_beta   90.00
_cell.angle_gamma   90.00
#
_symmetry.space_group_name_H-M   'P 1'
#
loop_
_entity.id
_entity.type
_entity.pdbx_description
1 polymer ?
#
loop_
_entity_poly.entity_id
_entity_poly.type
_entity_poly.pdbx_seq_one_letter_code
_entity_poly.pdbx_strand_id
1 'polypeptide(L)' 'MATIELRESDKRRAVNLNRKNKYGLDSVQMMRLINSHQKGDTYKRALVEYRLTDINFHREVELLINGKYNELKEQVKEW' A
#
# COMPACT_ATOMS: atom_id res chain seq x y z
N MET A 1 15.38 6.99 -6.25
CA MET A 1 15.24 5.68 -5.60
C MET A 1 15.49 4.60 -6.66
N ALA A 2 16.24 3.55 -6.36
CA ALA A 2 16.37 2.43 -7.29
C ALA A 2 14.98 1.82 -7.51
N THR A 3 14.53 1.76 -8.76
CA THR A 3 13.23 1.20 -9.12
C THR A 3 13.30 -0.31 -8.91
N ILE A 4 12.73 -0.80 -7.83
CA ILE A 4 12.65 -2.25 -7.58
C ILE A 4 11.68 -2.83 -8.58
N GLU A 5 12.17 -3.75 -9.40
CA GLU A 5 11.31 -4.46 -10.35
C GLU A 5 10.51 -5.53 -9.61
N LEU A 6 9.21 -5.27 -9.46
CA LEU A 6 8.29 -6.25 -8.91
C LEU A 6 8.07 -7.39 -9.89
N ARG A 7 8.03 -8.63 -9.38
CA ARG A 7 7.70 -9.80 -10.20
C ARG A 7 6.27 -9.67 -10.74
N GLU A 8 6.10 -9.99 -12.02
CA GLU A 8 4.79 -9.95 -12.68
C GLU A 8 3.73 -10.82 -11.98
N SER A 9 4.13 -11.95 -11.37
CA SER A 9 3.23 -12.78 -10.56
C SER A 9 2.67 -12.04 -9.35
N ASP A 10 3.50 -11.23 -8.69
CA ASP A 10 3.11 -10.48 -7.50
C ASP A 10 2.27 -9.26 -7.86
N LYS A 11 2.60 -8.58 -8.97
CA LYS A 11 1.76 -7.51 -9.53
C LYS A 11 0.35 -8.02 -9.83
N ARG A 12 0.23 -9.14 -10.56
CA ARG A 12 -1.07 -9.78 -10.84
C ARG A 12 -1.81 -10.16 -9.57
N ARG A 13 -1.08 -10.64 -8.54
CA ARG A 13 -1.69 -10.96 -7.24
C ARG A 13 -2.25 -9.71 -6.55
N ALA A 14 -1.53 -8.59 -6.57
CA ALA A 14 -1.99 -7.33 -6.02
C ALA A 14 -3.25 -6.82 -6.73
N VAL A 15 -3.25 -6.80 -8.07
CA VAL A 15 -4.41 -6.42 -8.89
C VAL A 15 -5.62 -7.34 -8.62
N ASN A 16 -5.40 -8.65 -8.53
CA ASN A 16 -6.47 -9.61 -8.22
C ASN A 16 -7.07 -9.38 -6.83
N LEU A 17 -6.25 -9.01 -5.84
CA LEU A 17 -6.72 -8.65 -4.51
C LEU A 17 -7.54 -7.35 -4.54
N ASN A 18 -7.08 -6.32 -5.27
CA ASN A 18 -7.81 -5.08 -5.44
C ASN A 18 -9.17 -5.33 -6.13
N ARG A 19 -9.19 -6.11 -7.21
CA ARG A 19 -10.43 -6.53 -7.88
C ARG A 19 -11.37 -7.28 -6.94
N LYS A 20 -10.86 -8.21 -6.12
CA LYS A 20 -11.66 -8.93 -5.11
C LYS A 20 -12.26 -7.98 -4.08
N ASN A 21 -11.54 -6.92 -3.73
CA ASN A 21 -11.98 -5.86 -2.84
C ASN A 21 -12.83 -4.79 -3.53
N LYS A 22 -13.22 -4.98 -4.80
CA LYS A 22 -13.95 -4.00 -5.61
C LYS A 22 -13.24 -2.63 -5.67
N TYR A 23 -11.91 -2.65 -5.68
CA TYR A 23 -11.03 -1.48 -5.69
C TYR A 23 -11.14 -0.55 -4.47
N GLY A 24 -11.82 -0.99 -3.41
CA GLY A 24 -11.89 -0.29 -2.13
C GLY A 24 -10.96 -0.90 -1.07
N LEU A 25 -10.71 -0.14 -0.01
CA LEU A 25 -10.09 -0.62 1.22
C LEU A 25 -10.89 -0.13 2.41
N ASP A 26 -11.15 -1.01 3.36
CA ASP A 26 -11.61 -0.60 4.69
C ASP A 26 -10.42 -0.16 5.56
N SER A 27 -10.72 0.54 6.66
CA SER A 27 -9.70 1.06 7.59
C SER A 27 -8.80 -0.04 8.15
N VAL A 28 -9.34 -1.24 8.41
CA VAL A 28 -8.55 -2.38 8.92
C VAL A 28 -7.56 -2.88 7.86
N GLN A 29 -7.99 -2.97 6.61
CA GLN A 29 -7.14 -3.36 5.48
C GLN A 29 -6.04 -2.33 5.24
N MET A 30 -6.37 -1.04 5.30
CA MET A 30 -5.37 0.03 5.16
C MET A 30 -4.36 -0.02 6.33
N MET A 31 -4.82 -0.16 7.57
CA MET A 31 -3.93 -0.31 8.74
C MET A 31 -2.96 -1.49 8.60
N ARG A 32 -3.40 -2.61 8.03
CA ARG A 32 -2.53 -3.77 7.75
C ARG A 32 -1.48 -3.45 6.69
N LEU A 33 -1.84 -2.71 5.63
CA LEU A 33 -0.90 -2.29 4.59
C LEU A 33 0.16 -1.33 5.14
N ILE A 34 -0.26 -0.35 5.94
CA ILE A 34 0.66 0.60 6.60
C ILE A 34 1.67 -0.16 7.47
N ASN A 35 1.20 -1.08 8.31
CA ASN A 35 2.08 -1.88 9.17
C ASN A 35 3.02 -2.80 8.36
N SER A 36 2.53 -3.34 7.24
CA SER A 36 3.33 -4.18 6.34
C SER A 36 4.42 -3.37 5.64
N HIS A 37 4.13 -2.14 5.23
CA HIS A 37 5.10 -1.22 4.66
C HIS A 37 6.16 -0.81 5.70
N GLN A 38 5.71 -0.42 6.91
CA GLN A 38 6.58 0.03 8.00
C GLN A 38 7.61 -1.03 8.40
N LYS A 39 7.19 -2.30 8.52
CA LYS A 39 8.05 -3.43 8.90
C LYS A 39 8.69 -4.14 7.69
N GLY A 40 8.28 -3.79 6.48
CA GLY A 40 8.70 -4.46 5.26
C GLY A 40 10.11 -4.08 4.84
N ASP A 41 10.76 -5.03 4.16
CA ASP A 41 11.93 -4.75 3.33
C ASP A 41 11.53 -3.89 2.12
N THR A 42 12.53 -3.49 1.34
CA THR A 42 12.34 -2.62 0.18
C THR A 42 11.40 -3.23 -0.86
N TYR A 43 11.39 -4.56 -1.05
CA TYR A 43 10.49 -5.24 -1.97
C TYR A 43 9.04 -5.23 -1.49
N LYS A 44 8.80 -5.52 -0.21
CA LYS A 44 7.47 -5.48 0.41
C LYS A 44 6.88 -4.07 0.40
N ARG A 45 7.71 -3.03 0.61
CA ARG A 45 7.29 -1.64 0.48
C ARG A 45 6.81 -1.34 -0.93
N ALA A 46 7.62 -1.65 -1.94
CA ALA A 46 7.25 -1.49 -3.34
C ALA A 46 5.96 -2.24 -3.71
N LEU A 47 5.71 -3.44 -3.17
CA LEU A 47 4.45 -4.17 -3.38
C LEU A 47 3.23 -3.44 -2.79
N VAL A 48 3.36 -2.86 -1.60
CA VAL A 48 2.29 -2.08 -0.97
C VAL A 48 2.04 -0.80 -1.76
N GLU A 49 3.10 -0.08 -2.13
CA GLU A 49 3.03 1.14 -2.94
C GLU A 49 2.35 0.87 -4.29
N TYR A 50 2.74 -0.20 -4.98
CA TYR A 50 2.12 -0.64 -6.24
C TYR A 50 0.63 -0.94 -6.06
N ARG A 51 0.28 -1.70 -5.02
CA ARG A 51 -1.11 -2.06 -4.75
C ARG A 51 -1.97 -0.83 -4.50
N LEU A 52 -1.49 0.15 -3.72
CA LEU A 52 -2.23 1.37 -3.38
C LEU A 52 -2.34 2.32 -4.58
N THR A 53 -1.29 2.40 -5.39
CA THR A 53 -1.28 3.17 -6.65
C THR A 53 -2.34 2.69 -7.62
N ASP A 54 -2.51 1.37 -7.77
CA ASP A 54 -3.51 0.74 -8.65
C ASP A 54 -4.97 1.09 -8.29
N ILE A 55 -5.22 1.52 -7.06
CA ILE A 55 -6.56 1.93 -6.57
C ILE A 55 -6.63 3.42 -6.19
N ASN A 56 -5.76 4.24 -6.77
CA ASN A 56 -5.73 5.72 -6.64
C ASN A 56 -5.40 6.28 -5.25
N PHE A 57 -4.77 5.50 -4.35
CA PHE A 57 -4.30 5.98 -3.03
C PHE A 57 -2.91 6.63 -3.11
N HIS A 58 -2.70 7.50 -4.10
CA HIS A 58 -1.38 8.13 -4.36
C HIS A 58 -0.89 8.98 -3.19
N ARG A 59 -1.80 9.71 -2.53
CA ARG A 59 -1.47 10.54 -1.37
C ARG A 59 -0.98 9.69 -0.20
N GLU A 60 -1.62 8.55 0.05
CA GLU A 60 -1.24 7.64 1.12
C GLU A 60 0.11 6.97 0.82
N VAL A 61 0.38 6.66 -0.46
CA VAL A 61 1.71 6.22 -0.91
C VAL A 61 2.77 7.28 -0.62
N GLU A 62 2.53 8.56 -0.91
CA GLU A 62 3.48 9.63 -0.59
C GLU A 62 3.76 9.72 0.92
N LEU A 63 2.73 9.58 1.76
CA LEU A 63 2.91 9.54 3.21
C LEU A 63 3.76 8.33 3.65
N LEU A 64 3.54 7.16 3.05
CA LEU A 64 4.32 5.94 3.32
C LEU A 64 5.79 6.10 2.92
N ILE A 65 6.06 6.63 1.73
CA ILE A 65 7.42 6.89 1.21
C ILE A 65 8.17 7.88 2.10
N ASN A 66 7.47 8.92 2.58
CA ASN A 66 8.02 9.91 3.50
C ASN A 66 8.11 9.42 4.96
N GLY A 67 7.74 8.16 5.23
CA GLY A 67 7.80 7.57 6.57
C GLY A 67 6.77 8.15 7.56
N LYS A 68 5.75 8.87 7.08
CA LYS A 68 4.69 9.50 7.87
C LYS A 68 3.61 8.51 8.31
N TYR A 69 4.02 7.38 8.89
CA TYR A 69 3.13 6.28 9.27
C TYR A 69 2.09 6.70 10.31
N ASN A 70 2.47 7.48 11.33
CA ASN A 70 1.55 7.87 12.39
C ASN A 70 0.46 8.82 11.85
N GLU A 71 0.85 9.79 11.02
CA GLU A 71 -0.09 10.72 10.36
C GLU A 71 -1.12 9.95 9.53
N LEU A 72 -0.67 9.00 8.72
CA LEU A 72 -1.56 8.18 7.91
C LEU A 72 -2.47 7.28 8.78
N LYS A 73 -1.95 6.70 9.88
CA LYS A 73 -2.76 5.89 10.80
C LYS A 73 -3.86 6.71 11.47
N GLU A 74 -3.60 7.96 11.86
CA GLU A 74 -4.65 8.81 12.43
C GLU A 74 -5.74 9.11 11.42
N GLN A 75 -5.39 9.47 10.17
CA GLN A 75 -6.38 9.71 9.11
C GLN A 75 -7.25 8.47 8.83
N VAL A 76 -6.66 7.28 8.84
CA VAL A 76 -7.38 6.02 8.58
C VAL A 76 -8.36 5.66 9.71
N LYS A 77 -8.15 6.14 10.94
CA LYS A 77 -9.12 5.93 12.03
C LYS A 77 -10.42 6.73 11.84
N GLU A 78 -10.40 7.76 10.98
CA GLU A 78 -11.54 8.62 10.68
C GLU A 78 -12.36 8.15 9.46
N TRP A 79 -11.96 7.03 8.84
CA TRP A 79 -12.63 6.44 7.66
C TRP A 79 -13.89 5.64 8.00
#